data_AF-A0A8X6S836-F1
#
_entry.id   AF-A0A8X6S836-F1
#
_cell.length_a   1.000
_cell.length_b   1.000
_cell.length_c   1.000
_cell.angle_alpha   90.00
_cell.angle_beta   90.00
_cell.angle_gamma   90.00
#
_symmetry.space_group_name_H-M   'P 1'
#
loop_
_entity.id
_entity.type
_entity.pdbx_description
1 polymer ?
#
loop_
_entity_poly.entity_id
_entity_poly.type
_entity_poly.pdbx_seq_one_letter_code
_entity_poly.pdbx_strand_id
1 'polypeptide(L)' 'MLNSCVMHYHTGPGPGIMVWGSIGYHSRTLLVRITCTLNSQRYISEVLELVVLPCLQDLVTAIFQQNNA' A
#
# COMPACT_ATOMS: atom_id res chain seq x y z
N MET A 1 -21.58 -20.03 26.09
CA MET A 1 -21.92 -18.66 25.63
C MET A 1 -21.00 -18.34 24.46
N LEU A 2 -21.53 -18.29 23.23
CA LEU A 2 -20.73 -17.92 22.05
C LEU A 2 -20.60 -16.39 22.04
N ASN A 3 -19.37 -15.87 22.01
CA ASN A 3 -19.11 -14.46 21.78
C ASN A 3 -19.46 -14.12 20.33
N SER A 4 -20.60 -13.47 20.13
CA SER A 4 -21.01 -12.93 18.83
C SER A 4 -20.08 -11.77 18.46
N CYS A 5 -19.21 -11.94 17.46
CA CYS A 5 -18.45 -10.80 16.93
C CYS A 5 -19.40 -9.92 16.09
N VAL A 6 -19.51 -8.65 16.44
CA VAL A 6 -20.28 -7.67 15.64
C VAL A 6 -19.30 -6.99 14.69
N MET A 7 -19.37 -7.32 13.40
CA MET A 7 -18.62 -6.64 12.35
C MET A 7 -19.40 -5.39 11.92
N HIS A 8 -18.99 -4.22 12.39
CA HIS A 8 -19.55 -2.94 11.97
C HIS A 8 -18.86 -2.49 10.68
N TYR A 9 -19.56 -2.55 9.55
CA TYR A 9 -19.06 -2.02 8.28
C TYR A 9 -19.47 -0.56 8.13
N HIS A 10 -18.48 0.33 7.96
CA HIS A 10 -18.75 1.67 7.46
C HIS A 10 -19.08 1.59 5.96
N THR A 11 -20.37 1.50 5.62
CA THR A 11 -20.87 1.40 4.25
C THR A 11 -21.30 2.76 3.65
N GLY A 12 -21.21 3.84 4.42
CA GLY A 12 -21.57 5.19 3.96
C GLY A 12 -20.45 5.86 3.14
N PRO A 13 -20.77 6.77 2.19
CA PRO A 13 -19.77 7.61 1.54
C PRO A 13 -19.14 8.53 2.58
N GLY A 14 -17.97 8.15 3.10
CA GLY A 14 -17.12 8.96 3.96
C GLY A 14 -15.84 9.35 3.21
N PRO A 15 -15.20 10.48 3.57
CA PRO A 15 -13.89 10.81 3.02
C PRO A 15 -12.89 9.69 3.35
N GLY A 16 -12.36 9.05 2.30
CA GLY A 16 -11.31 8.03 2.41
C GLY A 16 -9.92 8.64 2.31
N ILE A 17 -8.94 8.01 2.94
CA ILE A 17 -7.52 8.33 2.77
C ILE A 17 -6.91 7.22 1.91
N MET A 18 -6.29 7.61 0.79
CA MET A 18 -5.52 6.68 -0.03
C MET A 18 -4.11 6.55 0.56
N VAL A 19 -3.65 5.31 0.72
CA VAL A 19 -2.32 4.98 1.26
C VAL A 19 -1.72 3.89 0.40
N TRP A 20 -0.41 3.94 0.18
CA TRP A 20 0.36 2.92 -0.49
C TRP A 20 1.43 2.34 0.44
N GLY A 21 1.66 1.03 0.35
CA GLY A 21 2.78 0.35 1.00
C GLY A 21 2.94 -1.07 0.48
N SER A 22 4.11 -1.64 0.68
CA SER A 22 4.39 -3.05 0.39
C SER A 22 4.93 -3.78 1.61
N ILE A 23 4.73 -5.08 1.61
CA ILE A 23 5.20 -6.01 2.64
C ILE A 23 5.92 -7.17 1.97
N GLY A 24 6.97 -7.65 2.63
CA GLY A 24 7.70 -8.87 2.30
C GLY A 24 7.81 -9.78 3.53
N TYR A 25 8.45 -10.94 3.37
CA TYR A 25 8.57 -11.94 4.44
C TYR A 25 9.25 -11.40 5.71
N HIS A 26 10.27 -10.53 5.56
CA HIS A 26 11.02 -9.92 6.65
C HIS A 26 11.20 -8.40 6.49
N SER A 27 10.47 -7.77 5.58
CA SER A 27 10.59 -6.34 5.28
C SER A 27 9.23 -5.71 5.09
N ARG A 28 9.16 -4.39 5.27
CA ARG A 28 7.99 -3.57 4.94
C ARG A 28 8.47 -2.19 4.56
N THR A 29 7.77 -1.54 3.62
CA THR A 29 8.04 -0.13 3.32
C THR A 29 7.34 0.78 4.31
N LEU A 30 7.68 2.06 4.27
CA LEU A 30 6.83 3.10 4.86
C LEU A 30 5.48 3.11 4.14
N LEU A 31 4.42 3.42 4.91
CA LEU A 31 3.10 3.73 4.36
C LEU A 31 3.10 5.18 3.89
N VAL A 32 2.91 5.39 2.60
CA VAL A 32 2.86 6.71 1.98
C VAL A 32 1.43 7.12 1.76
N ARG A 33 1.04 8.25 2.34
CA ARG A 33 -0.26 8.85 2.08
C ARG A 33 -0.27 9.43 0.67
N ILE A 34 -1.20 8.97 -0.15
CA ILE A 34 -1.42 9.51 -1.49
C ILE A 34 -2.50 10.58 -1.41
N THR A 35 -2.16 11.78 -1.87
CA THR A 35 -3.12 12.88 -2.00
C THR A 35 -3.81 12.80 -3.35
N CYS A 36 -5.14 12.98 -3.37
CA CYS A 36 -5.96 12.92 -4.59
C CYS A 36 -5.78 11.60 -5.38
N THR A 37 -6.02 11.62 -6.69
CA THR A 37 -5.88 10.45 -7.56
C THR A 37 -4.41 10.16 -7.88
N LEU A 38 -4.00 8.90 -7.72
CA LEU A 38 -2.70 8.39 -8.15
C LEU A 38 -2.73 8.12 -9.65
N ASN A 39 -1.97 8.88 -10.43
CA ASN A 39 -1.77 8.59 -11.85
C ASN A 39 -0.42 7.89 -12.06
N SER A 40 -0.17 7.41 -13.28
CA SER A 40 1.06 6.66 -13.61
C SER A 40 2.34 7.45 -13.33
N GLN A 41 2.38 8.74 -13.68
CA GLN A 41 3.57 9.56 -13.44
C GLN A 41 3.87 9.70 -11.95
N ARG A 42 2.83 9.98 -11.16
CA ARG A 42 2.93 10.07 -9.71
C ARG A 42 3.23 8.71 -9.08
N TYR A 43 2.74 7.62 -9.65
CA TYR A 43 3.10 6.28 -9.21
C TYR A 43 4.60 6.02 -9.36
N ILE A 44 5.21 6.46 -10.45
CA ILE A 44 6.65 6.35 -10.64
C ILE A 44 7.39 7.19 -9.59
N SER A 45 7.11 8.49 -9.52
CA SER A 45 7.90 9.40 -8.69
C SER A 45 7.62 9.29 -7.18
N GLU A 46 6.37 9.02 -6.78
CA GLU A 46 5.98 9.01 -5.36
C GLU A 46 6.07 7.60 -4.74
N VAL A 47 5.94 6.54 -5.54
CA VAL A 47 5.90 5.16 -5.05
C VAL A 47 7.11 4.36 -5.52
N LEU A 48 7.32 4.21 -6.83
CA LEU A 48 8.37 3.33 -7.33
C LEU A 48 9.76 3.83 -6.94
N GLU A 49 10.06 5.09 -7.27
CA GLU A 49 11.39 5.67 -7.04
C GLU A 49 11.69 5.88 -5.56
N LEU A 50 10.72 6.39 -4.79
CA LEU A 50 10.94 6.77 -3.40
C LEU A 50 10.78 5.64 -2.39
N VAL A 51 9.98 4.61 -2.71
CA VAL A 51 9.56 3.60 -1.74
C VAL A 51 9.97 2.20 -2.17
N VAL A 52 9.66 1.82 -3.40
CA VAL A 52 9.88 0.46 -3.90
C VAL A 52 11.35 0.21 -4.18
N LEU A 53 11.98 1.05 -5.00
CA LEU A 53 13.36 0.85 -5.43
C LEU A 53 14.34 0.74 -4.24
N PRO A 54 14.30 1.63 -3.23
CA PRO A 54 15.17 1.49 -2.06
C PRO A 54 14.96 0.15 -1.35
N CYS A 55 13.70 -0.28 -1.17
CA CYS A 55 13.40 -1.54 -0.51
C CYS A 55 13.87 -2.78 -1.29
N LEU A 56 13.81 -2.73 -2.62
CA LEU A 56 14.24 -3.85 -3.46
C LEU A 56 15.76 -3.93 -3.61
N GLN A 57 16.47 -2.80 -3.59
CA GLN A 57 17.93 -2.76 -3.69
C GLN A 57 18.62 -3.52 -2.54
N ASP A 58 18.00 -3.53 -1.36
CA ASP A 58 18.51 -4.26 -0.19
C ASP A 58 18.27 -5.79 -0.27
N LEU A 59 17.62 -6.29 -1.33
CA LEU A 59 17.20 -7.69 -1.48
C LEU A 59 17.76 -8.33 -2.76
N VAL A 60 18.55 -9.40 -2.59
CA VAL A 60 19.29 -10.06 -3.69
C VAL A 60 18.40 -10.69 -4.77
N THR A 61 17.17 -11.09 -4.43
CA THR A 61 16.25 -11.80 -5.35
C THR A 61 14.80 -11.31 -5.24
N ALA A 62 14.60 -10.01 -5.02
CA ALA A 62 13.26 -9.50 -4.80
C ALA A 62 12.40 -9.53 -6.08
N ILE A 63 11.15 -9.95 -5.92
CA ILE A 63 10.11 -9.88 -6.95
C ILE A 63 9.11 -8.82 -6.49
N PHE A 64 8.89 -7.81 -7.32
CA PHE A 64 7.86 -6.81 -7.07
C PHE A 64 6.52 -7.28 -7.63
N GLN A 65 5.53 -7.43 -6.75
CA GLN A 65 4.17 -7.80 -7.10
C GLN A 65 3.22 -6.65 -6.80
N GLN A 66 2.33 -6.34 -7.73
CA GLN A 66 1.23 -5.39 -7.60
C GLN A 66 -0.01 -5.91 -8.33
N ASN A 67 -1.13 -5.20 -8.20
CA ASN A 67 -2.34 -5.50 -8.98
C ASN A 67 -2.20 -4.98 -10.43
N ASN A 68 -3.24 -5.19 -11.25
CA ASN A 68 -3.26 -4.79 -12.67
C ASN A 68 -3.78 -3.36 -12.91
N ALA A 69 -3.99 -2.56 -11.86
CA ALA A 69 -4.53 -1.21 -11.99
C ALA A 69 -3.57 -0.25 -12.71
#